data_AF-A0A947FUB0-F1
#
_entry.id   AF-A0A947FUB0-F1
#
_cell.length_a   1.000
_cell.length_b   1.000
_cell.length_c   1.000
_cell.angle_alpha   90.00
_cell.angle_beta   90.00
_cell.angle_gamma   90.00
#
_symmetry.space_group_name_H-M   'P 1'
#
loop_
_entity.id
_entity.type
_entity.pdbx_description
1 polymer ?
#
loop_
_entity_poly.entity_id
_entity_poly.type
_entity_poly.pdbx_seq_one_letter_code
_entity_poly.pdbx_strand_id
1 'polypeptide(L)'
;NKVATAVQLRFDAASSPSLPETVRQRLLRLAGSRATADGEIVIEAKRFRTQARNREDAQDRLVALIRRAATLPKPRRKTRVSNAAKARALESKRKRGEVKRRRRPVRGTDE
;
A
#
# COMPACT_ATOMS: atom_id res chain seq x y z
N ASN A 1 15.84 9.42 38.63
CA ASN A 1 15.59 9.78 37.22
C ASN A 1 15.49 11.29 37.07
N LYS A 2 16.58 12.00 36.73
CA LYS A 2 16.63 13.47 36.70
C LYS A 2 16.95 14.06 35.32
N VAL A 3 17.42 13.26 34.37
CA VAL A 3 17.92 13.75 33.08
C VAL A 3 16.86 13.56 31.99
N ALA A 4 16.31 14.66 31.49
CA ALA A 4 15.34 14.69 30.40
C ALA A 4 16.04 14.50 29.04
N THR A 5 16.37 13.26 28.71
CA THR A 5 17.11 12.92 27.47
C THR A 5 16.20 12.62 26.28
N ALA A 6 14.94 12.24 26.53
CA ALA A 6 13.97 11.95 25.49
C ALA A 6 13.54 13.24 24.75
N VAL A 7 13.34 13.14 23.44
CA VAL A 7 12.92 14.25 22.58
C VAL A 7 11.63 13.86 21.87
N GLN A 8 10.66 14.77 21.87
CA GLN A 8 9.46 14.68 21.04
C GLN A 8 9.56 15.75 19.95
N LEU A 9 9.52 15.33 18.69
CA LEU A 9 9.46 16.21 17.53
C LEU A 9 8.01 16.25 17.04
N ARG A 10 7.46 17.45 16.89
CA ARG A 10 6.15 17.69 16.27
C ARG A 10 6.36 18.43 14.95
N PHE A 11 5.77 17.93 13.89
CA PHE A 11 5.83 18.53 12.57
C PHE A 11 4.42 18.63 12.00
N ASP A 12 3.94 19.86 11.80
CA ASP A 12 2.67 20.08 11.12
C ASP A 12 2.85 19.81 9.62
N ALA A 13 2.37 18.64 9.19
CA ALA A 13 2.39 18.26 7.79
C ALA A 13 1.21 18.83 7.02
N ALA A 14 0.09 19.13 7.71
CA ALA A 14 -1.15 19.59 7.10
C ALA A 14 -1.02 21.04 6.58
N SER A 15 -0.44 21.93 7.38
CA SER A 15 -0.29 23.35 7.02
C SER A 15 1.04 23.70 6.32
N SER A 16 1.96 22.73 6.17
CA SER A 16 3.30 23.00 5.65
C SER A 16 3.27 23.50 4.20
N PRO A 17 3.75 24.74 3.92
CA PRO A 17 3.76 25.30 2.56
C PRO A 17 4.80 24.62 1.65
N SER A 18 5.77 23.93 2.24
CA SER A 18 6.88 23.30 1.51
C SER A 18 6.55 21.92 0.94
N LEU A 19 5.34 21.40 1.16
CA LEU A 19 4.92 20.07 0.72
C LEU A 19 3.81 20.14 -0.34
N PRO A 20 4.02 19.56 -1.54
CA PRO A 20 2.94 19.37 -2.49
C PRO A 20 1.81 18.53 -1.91
N GLU A 21 0.56 18.83 -2.27
CA GLU A 21 -0.64 18.16 -1.74
C GLU A 21 -0.56 16.64 -1.79
N THR A 22 -0.08 16.09 -2.91
CA THR A 22 0.04 14.64 -3.10
C THR A 22 1.06 14.00 -2.16
N VAL A 23 2.14 14.71 -1.83
CA VAL A 23 3.16 14.26 -0.89
C VAL A 23 2.63 14.35 0.53
N ARG A 24 1.93 15.44 0.87
CA ARG A 24 1.26 15.63 2.16
C ARG A 24 0.30 14.49 2.49
N GLN A 25 -0.60 14.15 1.56
CA GLN A 25 -1.57 13.06 1.76
C GLN A 25 -0.88 11.70 1.96
N ARG A 26 0.17 11.42 1.18
CA ARG A 26 0.97 10.19 1.36
C ARG A 26 1.71 10.18 2.68
N LEU A 27 2.26 11.33 3.08
CA LEU A 27 3.01 11.48 4.32
C LEU A 27 2.12 11.17 5.52
N LEU A 28 0.91 11.74 5.58
CA LEU A 28 -0.08 11.46 6.61
C LEU A 28 -0.48 9.98 6.62
N ARG A 29 -0.68 9.39 5.44
CA ARG A 29 -1.00 7.96 5.31
C ARG A 29 0.14 7.04 5.79
N LEU A 30 1.40 7.41 5.51
CA LEU A 30 2.58 6.65 5.92
C LEU A 30 2.92 6.85 7.40
N ALA A 31 2.60 8.01 7.96
CA ALA A 31 2.77 8.31 9.38
C ALA A 31 1.86 7.45 10.26
N GLY A 32 0.65 7.12 9.78
CA GLY A 32 -0.26 6.19 10.45
C GLY A 32 -0.55 6.61 11.89
N SER A 33 -0.20 5.77 12.86
CA SER A 33 -0.39 6.04 14.30
C SER A 33 0.42 7.23 14.85
N ARG A 34 1.37 7.76 14.08
CA ARG A 34 2.16 8.95 14.46
C ARG A 34 1.50 10.25 14.03
N ALA A 35 0.47 10.20 13.20
CA ALA A 35 -0.28 11.38 12.79
C ALA A 35 -1.44 11.65 13.77
N THR A 36 -1.61 12.90 14.17
CA THR A 36 -2.77 13.37 14.92
C THR A 36 -3.95 13.63 13.98
N ALA A 37 -5.15 13.80 14.55
CA ALA A 37 -6.34 14.18 13.78
C ALA A 37 -6.17 15.54 13.08
N ASP A 38 -5.38 16.42 13.67
CA ASP A 38 -5.06 17.75 13.13
C ASP A 38 -4.00 17.71 12.02
N GLY A 39 -3.45 16.53 11.72
CA GLY A 39 -2.43 16.35 10.67
C GLY A 39 -1.01 16.70 11.11
N GLU A 40 -0.75 16.73 12.41
CA GLU A 40 0.62 16.81 12.95
C GLU A 40 1.25 15.42 13.04
N ILE A 41 2.54 15.32 12.71
CA ILE A 41 3.33 14.10 12.88
C ILE A 41 4.14 14.23 14.16
N VAL A 42 3.92 13.31 15.08
CA VAL A 42 4.63 13.24 16.37
C VAL A 42 5.64 12.08 16.33
N ILE A 43 6.92 12.41 16.52
CA ILE A 43 8.02 11.44 16.56
C ILE A 43 8.69 11.51 17.94
N GLU A 44 8.65 10.40 18.66
CA GLU A 44 9.37 10.24 19.93
C GLU A 44 10.72 9.53 19.72
N ALA A 45 11.79 10.16 20.21
CA ALA A 45 13.14 9.62 20.20
C ALA A 45 13.67 9.52 21.63
N LYS A 46 13.90 8.27 22.06
CA LYS A 46 14.42 7.92 23.39
C LYS A 46 15.48 6.81 23.34
N ARG A 47 16.12 6.65 22.17
CA ARG A 47 17.06 5.55 21.89
C ARG A 47 18.42 5.77 22.56
N PHE A 48 18.86 7.01 22.67
CA PHE A 48 20.19 7.39 23.12
C PHE A 48 20.17 8.02 24.51
N ARG A 49 21.34 7.98 25.17
CA ARG A 49 21.55 8.59 26.49
C ARG A 49 21.69 10.11 26.46
N THR A 50 21.90 10.72 25.29
CA THR A 50 22.05 12.18 25.15
C THR A 50 20.90 12.78 24.35
N GLN A 51 20.45 13.97 24.74
CA GLN A 51 19.38 14.70 24.07
C GLN A 51 19.76 15.04 22.61
N ALA A 52 21.00 15.44 22.38
CA ALA A 52 21.50 15.78 21.04
C ALA A 52 21.35 14.61 20.05
N ARG A 53 21.74 13.40 20.45
CA ARG A 53 21.58 12.20 19.59
C ARG A 53 20.11 11.82 19.40
N ASN A 54 19.26 12.01 20.41
CA ASN A 54 17.83 11.78 20.25
C ASN A 54 17.18 12.82 19.31
N ARG A 55 17.66 14.07 19.31
CA ARG A 55 17.21 15.10 18.38
C ARG A 55 17.58 14.75 16.93
N GLU A 56 18.82 14.33 16.71
CA GLU A 56 19.29 13.88 15.40
C GLU A 56 18.49 12.66 14.90
N ASP A 57 18.29 11.65 15.76
CA ASP A 57 17.46 10.47 15.45
C ASP A 57 16.01 10.84 15.10
N ALA A 58 15.40 11.80 15.81
CA ALA A 58 14.06 12.28 15.49
C ALA A 58 14.02 12.96 14.11
N GLN A 59 15.03 13.77 13.78
CA GLN A 59 15.15 14.45 12.49
C GLN A 59 15.38 13.44 11.35
N ASP A 60 16.27 12.48 11.53
CA ASP A 60 16.56 11.45 10.52
C ASP A 60 15.31 10.62 10.21
N ARG A 61 14.53 10.25 11.24
CA ARG A 61 13.28 9.54 11.07
C ARG A 61 12.24 10.36 10.31
N LEU A 62 12.14 11.66 10.60
CA LEU A 62 11.26 12.57 9.88
C LEU A 62 11.67 12.66 8.41
N VAL A 63 12.94 12.90 8.14
CA VAL A 63 13.50 13.02 6.78
C VAL A 63 13.29 11.72 6.01
N ALA A 64 13.53 10.57 6.62
CA ALA A 64 13.29 9.27 6.00
C ALA A 64 11.80 9.07 5.64
N LEU A 65 10.88 9.51 6.51
CA LEU A 65 9.45 9.45 6.25
C LEU A 65 9.03 10.36 5.08
N ILE A 66 9.54 11.60 5.06
CA ILE A 66 9.32 12.56 3.97
C ILE A 66 9.85 12.03 2.64
N ARG A 67 11.07 11.49 2.63
CA ARG A 67 11.66 10.88 1.43
C ARG A 67 10.81 9.73 0.88
N ARG A 68 10.28 8.86 1.76
CA ARG A 68 9.35 7.79 1.35
C ARG A 68 8.04 8.32 0.79
N ALA A 69 7.50 9.40 1.35
CA ALA A 69 6.26 10.03 0.87
C ALA A 69 6.47 10.74 -0.49
N ALA A 70 7.65 11.31 -0.70
CA ALA A 70 8.03 11.98 -1.95
C ALA A 70 8.13 11.00 -3.12
N THR A 71 8.55 9.76 -2.87
CA THR A 71 8.62 8.72 -3.91
C THR A 71 7.21 8.33 -4.38
N LEU A 72 6.94 8.54 -5.68
CA LEU A 72 5.66 8.13 -6.28
C LEU A 72 5.56 6.59 -6.36
N PRO A 73 4.47 5.98 -5.87
CA PRO A 73 4.25 4.56 -6.08
C PRO A 73 4.05 4.27 -7.57
N LYS A 74 4.74 3.26 -8.09
CA LYS A 74 4.61 2.85 -9.49
C LYS A 74 3.15 2.40 -9.76
N PRO A 75 2.45 2.99 -10.73
CA PRO A 75 1.08 2.59 -11.02
C PRO A 75 1.05 1.13 -11.50
N ARG A 76 0.20 0.31 -10.87
CA ARG A 76 -0.04 -1.06 -11.33
C ARG A 76 -0.87 -1.02 -12.61
N ARG A 77 -0.31 -1.53 -13.70
CA ARG A 77 -1.09 -1.85 -14.90
C ARG A 77 -1.78 -3.20 -14.68
N LYS A 78 -3.10 -3.26 -14.89
CA LYS A 78 -3.85 -4.52 -14.78
C LYS A 78 -3.28 -5.53 -15.79
N THR A 79 -3.01 -6.74 -15.34
CA THR A 79 -2.57 -7.82 -16.22
C THR A 79 -3.77 -8.33 -17.02
N ARG A 80 -3.62 -8.44 -18.34
CA ARG A 80 -4.62 -9.10 -19.20
C ARG A 80 -4.57 -10.61 -18.95
N VAL A 81 -5.71 -11.29 -19.01
CA VAL A 81 -5.78 -12.76 -18.99
C VAL A 81 -4.90 -13.32 -20.11
N SER A 82 -4.06 -14.32 -19.79
CA SER A 82 -3.13 -14.91 -20.75
C SER A 82 -3.86 -15.64 -21.89
N ASN A 83 -3.24 -15.67 -23.07
CA ASN A 83 -3.80 -16.38 -24.22
C ASN A 83 -3.99 -17.88 -23.94
N ALA A 84 -3.06 -18.50 -23.20
CA ALA A 84 -3.17 -19.89 -22.78
C ALA A 84 -4.38 -20.14 -21.86
N ALA A 85 -4.69 -19.23 -20.93
CA ALA A 85 -5.86 -19.35 -20.08
C ALA A 85 -7.17 -19.23 -20.89
N LYS A 86 -7.20 -18.34 -21.90
CA LYS A 86 -8.34 -18.22 -22.83
C LYS A 86 -8.52 -19.49 -23.67
N ALA A 87 -7.44 -20.04 -24.21
CA ALA A 87 -7.47 -21.27 -24.99
C ALA A 87 -8.00 -22.46 -24.15
N ARG A 88 -7.48 -22.64 -22.94
CA ARG A 88 -7.96 -23.66 -21.99
C ARG A 88 -9.44 -23.50 -21.63
N ALA A 89 -9.90 -22.26 -21.45
CA ALA A 89 -11.32 -22.00 -21.19
C ALA A 89 -12.21 -22.40 -22.38
N LEU A 90 -11.78 -22.09 -23.61
CA LEU A 90 -12.49 -22.45 -24.83
C LEU A 90 -12.53 -23.98 -25.02
N GLU A 91 -11.39 -24.65 -24.83
CA GLU A 91 -11.29 -26.11 -24.91
C GLU A 91 -12.17 -26.78 -23.85
N SER A 92 -12.13 -26.30 -22.61
CA SER A 92 -13.00 -26.80 -21.53
C SER A 92 -14.49 -26.61 -21.85
N LYS A 93 -14.84 -25.50 -22.51
CA LYS A 93 -16.21 -25.25 -22.98
C LYS A 93 -16.62 -26.25 -24.08
N ARG A 94 -15.73 -26.53 -25.04
CA ARG A 94 -15.95 -27.53 -26.10
C ARG A 94 -16.13 -28.93 -25.51
N LYS A 95 -15.19 -29.39 -24.68
CA LYS A 95 -15.26 -30.69 -23.97
C LYS A 95 -16.57 -30.86 -23.20
N ARG A 96 -16.99 -29.84 -22.44
CA ARG A 96 -18.29 -29.88 -21.73
C ARG A 96 -19.49 -29.96 -22.68
N GLY A 97 -19.44 -29.26 -23.82
CA GLY A 97 -20.48 -29.34 -24.85
C GLY A 97 -20.62 -30.74 -25.43
N GLU A 98 -19.50 -31.40 -25.74
CA GLU A 98 -19.48 -32.78 -26.25
C GLU A 98 -20.01 -33.78 -25.22
N VAL A 99 -19.59 -33.66 -23.96
CA VAL A 99 -20.12 -34.49 -22.87
C VAL A 99 -21.63 -34.32 -22.75
N LYS A 100 -22.15 -33.08 -22.81
CA LYS A 100 -23.59 -32.82 -22.78
C LYS A 100 -24.32 -33.42 -23.99
N ARG A 101 -23.74 -33.35 -25.19
CA ARG A 101 -24.33 -33.94 -26.41
C ARG A 101 -24.44 -35.46 -26.29
N ARG A 102 -23.39 -36.13 -25.84
CA ARG A 102 -23.36 -37.59 -25.65
C ARG A 102 -24.33 -38.08 -24.57
N ARG A 103 -24.68 -37.23 -23.61
CA ARG A 103 -25.68 -37.54 -22.56
C ARG A 103 -27.12 -37.42 -23.02
N ARG A 104 -27.41 -36.81 -24.18
CA ARG A 104 -28.78 -36.78 -24.68
C ARG A 104 -29.18 -38.20 -25.07
N PRO A 105 -30.33 -38.72 -24.59
CA PRO A 105 -30.84 -40.00 -25.06
C PRO A 105 -31.02 -39.92 -26.57
N VAL A 106 -30.54 -40.93 -27.29
CA VAL A 106 -30.87 -41.11 -28.70
C VAL A 106 -32.36 -41.36 -28.72
N ARG A 107 -33.16 -40.39 -29.18
CA ARG A 107 -34.55 -40.66 -29.53
C ARG A 107 -34.46 -41.61 -30.72
N GLY A 108 -34.67 -42.90 -30.46
CA GLY A 108 -34.84 -43.88 -31.53
C GLY A 108 -35.97 -43.39 -32.42
N THR A 109 -35.71 -43.37 -33.72
CA THR A 109 -36.76 -43.40 -34.73
C THR A 109 -37.53 -44.71 -34.52
N ASP A 110 -38.79 -44.59 -34.10
CA ASP A 110 -39.75 -45.67 -34.15
C ASP A 110 -40.05 -45.96 -35.63
N GLU A 111 -39.50 -47.06 -36.16
CA GLU A 111 -40.00 -47.79 -37.34
C GLU A 111 -39.83 -49.29 -37.11
#